data_AF-A0A8T3PQ40-F1
#
_entry.id   AF-A0A8T3PQ40-F1
#
_cell.length_a   1.000
_cell.length_b   1.000
_cell.length_c   1.000
_cell.angle_alpha   90.00
_cell.angle_beta   90.00
_cell.angle_gamma   90.00
#
_symmetry.space_group_name_H-M   'P 1'
#
loop_
_entity.id
_entity.type
_entity.pdbx_description
1 polymer ?
#
loop_
_entity_poly.entity_id
_entity_poly.type
_entity_poly.pdbx_seq_one_letter_code
_entity_poly.pdbx_strand_id
1 'polypeptide(L)' 'MIAVDEAIAWAAFQIGCRTSKRPPLVDALIAAAAQGRGGCLVHRDGHLAAMPLDLVEQIQLPEPVSG' A
#
# COMPACT_ATOMS: atom_id res chain seq x y z
N MET A 1 -14.22 6.13 4.53
CA MET A 1 -14.14 4.66 4.35
C MET A 1 -14.14 4.37 2.85
N ILE A 2 -13.25 3.51 2.37
CA ILE A 2 -13.20 3.10 0.96
C ILE A 2 -13.77 1.67 0.88
N ALA A 3 -14.76 1.44 0.03
CA ALA A 3 -15.28 0.10 -0.23
C ALA A 3 -14.25 -0.70 -1.01
N VAL A 4 -14.06 -1.98 -0.66
CA VAL A 4 -13.23 -2.90 -1.44
C VAL A 4 -14.15 -3.61 -2.44
N ASP A 5 -14.09 -3.17 -3.68
CA ASP A 5 -14.75 -3.82 -4.80
C ASP A 5 -13.78 -4.80 -5.52
N GLU A 6 -14.27 -5.41 -6.60
CA GLU A 6 -13.49 -6.35 -7.41
C GLU A 6 -12.21 -5.70 -7.96
N ALA A 7 -12.27 -4.44 -8.38
CA ALA A 7 -11.11 -3.74 -8.95
C ALA A 7 -10.02 -3.55 -7.89
N ILE A 8 -10.39 -3.14 -6.67
CA ILE A 8 -9.45 -3.01 -5.56
C ILE A 8 -8.92 -4.38 -5.13
N ALA A 9 -9.77 -5.41 -5.08
CA ALA A 9 -9.34 -6.76 -4.74
C ALA A 9 -8.30 -7.31 -5.74
N TRP A 10 -8.53 -7.07 -7.03
CA TRP A 10 -7.61 -7.48 -8.09
C TRP A 10 -6.29 -6.70 -8.05
N ALA A 11 -6.35 -5.38 -7.87
CA ALA A 11 -5.16 -4.57 -7.69
C ALA A 11 -4.34 -5.00 -6.46
N ALA A 12 -5.00 -5.34 -5.35
CA ALA A 12 -4.32 -5.85 -4.15
C ALA A 12 -3.62 -7.19 -4.41
N PHE A 13 -4.24 -8.07 -5.18
CA PHE A 13 -3.61 -9.31 -5.63
C PHE A 13 -2.36 -9.03 -6.48
N GLN A 14 -2.45 -8.13 -7.46
CA GLN A 14 -1.32 -7.74 -8.32
C GLN A 14 -0.16 -7.14 -7.52
N ILE A 15 -0.46 -6.24 -6.57
CA ILE A 15 0.53 -5.67 -5.65
C ILE A 15 1.19 -6.80 -4.84
N GLY A 16 0.39 -7.68 -4.24
CA GLY A 16 0.90 -8.80 -3.45
C GLY A 16 1.80 -9.77 -4.23
N CYS A 17 1.52 -9.99 -5.52
CA CYS A 17 2.37 -10.81 -6.40
C CYS A 17 3.69 -10.12 -6.80
N ARG A 18 3.74 -8.78 -6.78
CA ARG A 18 4.90 -8.00 -7.22
C ARG A 18 5.78 -7.51 -6.06
N THR A 19 5.26 -7.51 -4.84
CA THR A 19 6.06 -7.23 -3.64
C THR A 19 7.00 -8.42 -3.34
N SER A 20 8.28 -8.14 -3.13
CA SER A 20 9.34 -9.14 -2.90
C SER A 20 9.04 -10.11 -1.75
N LYS A 21 8.39 -9.62 -0.70
CA LYS A 21 7.81 -10.41 0.39
C LYS A 21 6.31 -10.15 0.41
N ARG A 22 5.51 -11.22 0.34
CA ARG A 22 4.05 -11.10 0.37
C ARG A 22 3.60 -10.31 1.61
N PRO A 23 2.97 -9.13 1.44
CA PRO A 23 2.51 -8.34 2.58
C PRO A 23 1.25 -8.98 3.18
N PRO A 24 0.86 -8.59 4.41
CA PRO A 24 -0.50 -8.82 4.91
C PRO A 24 -1.55 -8.38 3.88
N LEU A 25 -2.66 -9.11 3.79
CA LEU A 25 -3.73 -8.80 2.81
C LEU A 25 -4.27 -7.37 3.01
N VAL A 26 -4.41 -6.94 4.26
CA VAL A 26 -4.90 -5.59 4.59
C VAL A 26 -3.98 -4.50 4.03
N ASP A 27 -2.67 -4.70 4.08
CA ASP A 27 -1.68 -3.76 3.55
C ASP A 27 -1.82 -3.64 2.03
N ALA A 28 -1.93 -4.78 1.34
CA ALA A 28 -2.16 -4.79 -0.11
C ALA A 28 -3.48 -4.12 -0.51
N LEU A 29 -4.54 -4.30 0.30
CA LEU A 29 -5.83 -3.65 0.08
C LEU A 29 -5.77 -2.13 0.30
N ILE A 30 -5.03 -1.67 1.32
CA ILE A 30 -4.81 -0.24 1.56
C ILE A 30 -4.05 0.39 0.39
N ALA A 31 -3.01 -0.27 -0.10
CA ALA A 31 -2.23 0.20 -1.24
C ALA A 31 -3.03 0.23 -2.54
N ALA A 32 -3.82 -0.81 -2.81
CA ALA A 32 -4.72 -0.87 -3.96
C ALA A 32 -5.81 0.21 -3.89
N ALA A 33 -6.35 0.48 -2.70
CA ALA A 33 -7.29 1.57 -2.50
C ALA A 33 -6.67 2.96 -2.74
N ALA A 34 -5.41 3.16 -2.34
CA ALA A 34 -4.67 4.38 -2.64
C ALA A 34 -4.44 4.54 -4.15
N GLN A 35 -3.91 3.51 -4.80
CA GLN A 35 -3.69 3.47 -6.26
C GLN A 35 -4.98 3.78 -7.03
N GLY A 36 -6.08 3.08 -6.74
CA GLY A 36 -7.34 3.21 -7.47
C GLY A 36 -8.00 4.59 -7.36
N ARG A 37 -7.59 5.40 -6.38
CA ARG A 37 -8.07 6.78 -6.19
C ARG A 37 -7.06 7.83 -6.64
N GLY A 38 -5.92 7.44 -7.20
CA GLY A 38 -4.81 8.35 -7.49
C GLY A 38 -4.24 9.01 -6.24
N GLY A 39 -4.28 8.30 -5.11
CA GLY A 39 -3.79 8.75 -3.82
C GLY A 39 -2.37 8.28 -3.54
N CYS A 40 -1.77 8.89 -2.51
CA CYS A 40 -0.46 8.52 -2.00
C CYS A 40 -0.59 7.74 -0.68
N LEU A 41 0.17 6.66 -0.54
CA LEU A 41 0.26 5.86 0.68
C LEU A 41 1.22 6.54 1.66
N VAL A 42 0.70 7.06 2.77
CA VAL A 42 1.51 7.70 3.82
C VAL A 42 1.67 6.74 4.99
N HIS A 43 2.90 6.35 5.34
CA HIS A 43 3.13 5.32 6.35
C HIS A 43 4.47 5.45 7.07
N ARG A 44 4.63 4.68 8.15
CA ARG A 44 5.93 4.34 8.79
C ARG A 44 6.23 2.84 8.74
N ASP A 45 5.33 2.06 8.14
CA ASP A 45 5.37 0.60 8.16
C ASP A 45 6.37 0.07 7.11
N GLY A 46 7.23 -0.86 7.52
CA GLY A 46 8.21 -1.50 6.63
C GLY A 46 7.61 -2.46 5.61
N HIS A 47 6.43 -3.04 5.86
CA HIS A 47 5.72 -3.85 4.88
C HIS A 47 5.22 -3.00 3.71
N LEU A 48 4.72 -1.80 4.01
CA LEU A 48 4.28 -0.84 3.01
C LEU A 48 5.46 -0.29 2.22
N ALA A 49 6.59 -0.02 2.88
CA ALA A 49 7.82 0.44 2.22
C ALA A 49 8.38 -0.53 1.16
N ALA A 50 8.05 -1.82 1.27
CA ALA A 50 8.48 -2.84 0.31
C ALA A 50 7.64 -2.86 -0.98
N MET A 51 6.55 -2.08 -1.05
CA MET A 51 5.64 -2.10 -2.19
C MET A 51 6.26 -1.44 -3.44
N PRO A 52 5.94 -1.95 -4.65
CA PRO A 52 6.48 -1.38 -5.88
C PRO A 52 6.03 0.07 -6.11
N LEU A 53 6.99 1.00 -6.26
CA LEU A 53 6.72 2.43 -6.49
C LEU A 53 6.06 2.72 -7.84
N ASP A 54 6.13 1.79 -8.80
CA ASP A 54 5.42 1.89 -10.09
C ASP A 54 3.93 1.53 -9.98
N LEU A 55 3.50 0.97 -8.85
CA LEU A 55 2.09 0.61 -8.60
C LEU A 55 1.39 1.59 -7.66
N VAL A 56 2.13 2.16 -6.70
CA VAL A 56 1.57 3.06 -5.69
C VAL A 56 2.59 4.11 -5.31
N GLU A 57 2.17 5.38 -5.32
CA GLU A 57 2.97 6.48 -4.78
C GLU A 57 3.01 6.40 -3.25
N GLN A 58 4.16 6.69 -2.65
CA GLN A 58 4.40 6.48 -1.22
C GLN A 58 5.15 7.67 -0.60
N ILE A 59 4.77 8.00 0.64
CA ILE A 59 5.50 8.91 1.51
C ILE A 59 5.79 8.14 2.81
N GLN A 60 7.05 7.75 2.98
CA GLN A 60 7.53 7.19 4.23
C GLN A 60 7.84 8.32 5.22
N LEU A 61 7.12 8.35 6.34
CA LEU A 61 7.33 9.32 7.40
C LEU A 61 8.56 8.94 8.23
N PRO A 62 9.33 9.93 8.74
CA PRO A 62 10.40 9.67 9.69
C PRO A 62 9.85 9.09 10.99
N GLU A 63 10.73 8.46 11.77
CA GLU A 63 10.39 8.05 13.13
C GLU A 63 9.95 9.25 13.98
N PRO A 64 9.00 9.07 14.90
CA PRO A 64 8.58 10.15 15.79
C PRO A 64 9.77 10.64 16.61
N VAL A 65 9.96 11.96 16.68
CA VAL A 65 10.96 12.54 17.58
C VAL A 65 10.49 12.30 19.02
N SER A 66 11.24 11.52 19.79
CA SER A 66 11.02 11.40 21.23
C SER A 66 11.36 12.73 21.90
N GLY A 67 10.36 13.39 22.47
CA GLY A 67 10.52 14.55 23.34
C GLY A 67 10.76 14.16 24.78
#